data_AF-A0A4W5MVU6-F1
#
_entry.id   AF-A0A4W5MVU6-F1
#
_cell.length_a   1.000
_cell.length_b   1.000
_cell.length_c   1.000
_cell.angle_alpha   90.00
_cell.angle_beta   90.00
_cell.angle_gamma   90.00
#
_symmetry.space_group_name_H-M   'P 1'
#
loop_
_entity.id
_entity.type
_entity.pdbx_description
1 polymer ?
#
loop_
_entity_poly.entity_id
_entity_poly.type
_entity_poly.pdbx_seq_one_letter_code
_entity_poly.pdbx_strand_id
1 'polypeptide(L)' 'MVVAHANLVEHFYFGLAYIDDDEYFFLDHETKISKVAPDSWKKVVSTSFLVFLRIKFFVDDISFIL' A
#
# COMPACT_ATOMS: atom_id res chain seq x y z
N MET A 1 1.82 -9.05 -8.01
CA MET A 1 1.35 -7.88 -7.23
C MET A 1 0.29 -8.37 -6.23
N VAL A 2 0.15 -7.74 -5.06
CA VAL A 2 -0.81 -8.16 -4.02
C VAL A 2 -2.25 -8.22 -4.57
N VAL A 3 -2.63 -7.23 -5.39
CA VAL A 3 -3.93 -7.17 -6.08
C VAL A 3 -4.22 -8.39 -6.96
N ALA A 4 -3.22 -8.86 -7.73
CA ALA A 4 -3.36 -10.05 -8.57
C ALA A 4 -3.51 -11.33 -7.73
N HIS A 5 -2.82 -11.41 -6.59
CA HIS A 5 -2.97 -12.54 -5.67
C HIS A 5 -4.34 -12.54 -4.98
N ALA A 6 -4.90 -11.36 -4.72
CA ALA A 6 -6.23 -11.17 -4.15
C ALA A 6 -7.37 -11.26 -5.19
N ASN A 7 -7.06 -11.56 -6.46
CA ASN A 7 -8.02 -11.61 -7.57
C ASN A 7 -8.85 -10.33 -7.74
N LEU A 8 -8.24 -9.17 -7.46
CA LEU A 8 -8.89 -7.87 -7.63
C LEU A 8 -8.73 -7.38 -9.07
N VAL A 9 -9.84 -6.97 -9.68
CA VAL A 9 -9.87 -6.41 -11.04
C VAL A 9 -9.39 -4.95 -11.01
N GLU A 10 -8.94 -4.41 -12.15
CA GLU A 10 -8.52 -3.01 -12.31
C GLU A 10 -7.50 -2.52 -11.25
N HIS A 11 -6.30 -3.11 -11.31
CA HIS A 11 -5.21 -2.91 -10.33
C HIS A 11 -4.86 -1.45 -10.01
N PHE A 12 -5.14 -0.50 -10.92
CA PHE A 12 -4.76 0.90 -10.76
C PHE A 12 -5.54 1.64 -9.67
N TYR A 13 -6.73 1.14 -9.29
CA TYR A 13 -7.54 1.73 -8.22
C TYR A 13 -6.96 1.52 -6.83
N PHE A 14 -6.03 0.58 -6.68
CA PHE A 14 -5.45 0.20 -5.40
C PHE A 14 -4.06 0.79 -5.21
N GLY A 15 -3.77 1.19 -3.99
CA GLY A 15 -2.45 1.62 -3.56
C GLY A 15 -2.06 0.94 -2.25
N LEU A 16 -0.76 0.85 -2.02
CA LEU A 16 -0.22 0.52 -0.71
C LEU A 16 -0.11 1.80 0.11
N ALA A 17 -0.47 1.74 1.39
CA ALA A 17 -0.33 2.86 2.32
C ALA A 17 0.25 2.40 3.66
N TYR A 18 1.09 3.21 4.27
CA TYR A 18 1.44 3.06 5.69
C TYR A 18 0.60 4.01 6.54
N ILE A 19 0.57 3.78 7.84
CA ILE A 19 -0.11 4.66 8.80
C ILE A 19 0.95 5.42 9.61
N ASP A 20 0.74 6.71 9.78
CA ASP A 20 1.54 7.59 10.64
C ASP A 20 0.59 8.61 11.29
N ASP A 21 0.65 8.74 12.61
CA ASP A 21 -0.28 9.56 13.41
C ASP A 21 -1.77 9.43 13.00
N ASP A 22 -2.25 8.18 12.89
CA ASP A 22 -3.61 7.80 12.48
C ASP A 22 -4.03 8.22 11.05
N GLU A 23 -3.10 8.74 10.26
CA GLU A 23 -3.31 9.10 8.86
C GLU A 23 -2.67 8.09 7.89
N TYR A 24 -3.33 7.84 6.75
CA TYR A 24 -2.83 6.93 5.72
C TYR A 24 -2.05 7.67 4.65
N PHE A 25 -0.81 7.23 4.41
CA PHE A 25 0.06 7.78 3.38
C PHE A 25 0.29 6.76 2.27
N PHE A 26 -0.23 7.06 1.07
CA PHE A 26 -0.05 6.20 -0.10
C PHE A 26 1.38 6.23 -0.63
N LEU A 27 1.89 5.06 -1.00
CA LEU A 27 3.18 4.87 -1.65
C LEU A 27 3.05 5.11 -3.15
N ASP A 28 4.02 5.82 -3.72
CA ASP A 28 4.21 5.85 -5.17
C ASP A 28 4.65 4.48 -5.68
N HIS A 29 4.31 4.18 -6.93
CA HIS A 29 4.59 2.88 -7.54
C HIS A 29 6.08 2.50 -7.51
N GLU A 30 6.96 3.49 -7.61
CA GLU A 30 8.42 3.32 -7.59
C GLU A 30 9.04 3.36 -6.19
N THR A 31 8.25 3.65 -5.16
CA THR A 31 8.74 3.75 -3.78
C THR A 31 9.14 2.37 -3.27
N LYS A 32 10.44 2.23 -2.94
CA LYS A 32 10.94 1.04 -2.25
C LYS A 32 10.44 1.02 -0.81
N ILE A 33 9.92 -0.12 -0.36
CA ILE A 33 9.43 -0.32 1.02
C ILE A 33 10.48 0.06 2.07
N SER A 34 11.75 -0.23 1.84
CA SER A 34 12.83 0.13 2.78
C SER A 34 13.02 1.63 3.00
N LYS A 35 12.48 2.50 2.14
CA LYS A 35 12.52 3.96 2.33
C LYS A 35 11.47 4.49 3.31
N VAL A 36 10.39 3.74 3.49
CA VAL A 36 9.23 4.10 4.34
C VAL A 36 9.08 3.16 5.54
N ALA A 37 9.89 2.10 5.61
CA ALA A 37 9.94 1.21 6.74
C ALA A 37 10.51 1.92 8.00
N PRO A 38 10.29 1.35 9.20
CA PRO A 38 10.79 1.92 10.44
C PRO A 38 12.31 2.08 10.42
N ASP A 39 12.81 3.06 11.17
CA ASP A 39 14.24 3.39 11.24
C ASP A 39 15.14 2.20 11.61
N SER A 40 14.61 1.22 12.35
CA SER A 40 15.33 -0.01 12.68
C SER A 40 15.86 -0.76 11.45
N TRP A 41 15.16 -0.66 10.31
CA TRP A 41 15.54 -1.30 9.06
C TRP A 41 16.77 -0.69 8.38
N LYS A 42 17.15 0.54 8.72
CA LYS A 42 18.33 1.21 8.11
C LYS A 42 19.63 0.42 8.32
N LYS A 43 19.71 -0.38 9.39
CA LYS A 43 20.87 -1.24 9.69
C LYS A 43 20.57 -2.71 9.39
N VAL A 44 19.42 -3.20 9.85
CA VAL A 44 19.00 -4.59 9.66
C VAL A 44 17.48 -4.66 9.72
N VAL A 45 16.88 -5.44 8.81
CA VAL A 45 15.44 -5.72 8.84
C VAL A 45 15.14 -6.50 10.11
N SER A 46 14.54 -5.84 11.10
CA SER A 46 14.45 -6.36 12.48
C SER A 46 13.08 -6.21 13.12
N THR A 47 12.20 -5.40 12.55
CA THR A 47 10.85 -5.15 13.07
C THR A 47 9.83 -5.40 11.98
N SER A 48 8.65 -5.89 12.30
CA SER A 48 7.55 -5.95 11.33
C SER A 48 7.17 -4.54 10.86
N PHE A 49 6.95 -4.38 9.56
CA PHE A 49 6.41 -3.15 8.98
C PHE A 49 5.08 -3.48 8.32
N LEU A 50 4.00 -2.86 8.81
CA LEU A 50 2.66 -3.09 8.30
C LEU A 50 2.34 -2.07 7.22
N VAL A 51 1.86 -2.57 6.08
CA VAL A 51 1.40 -1.76 4.95
C VAL A 51 0.02 -2.27 4.56
N PHE A 52 -0.88 -1.35 4.25
CA PHE A 52 -2.28 -1.61 3.94
C PHE A 52 -2.50 -1.51 2.44
N LEU A 53 -3.21 -2.49 1.86
CA LEU A 53 -3.78 -2.34 0.53
C LEU A 53 -5.11 -1.57 0.66
N ARG A 54 -5.24 -0.43 -0.03
CA ARG A 54 -6.42 0.44 0.05
C ARG A 54 -6.84 0.93 -1.33
N ILE A 55 -8.12 1.29 -1.47
CA ILE A 55 -8.62 2.02 -2.65
C ILE A 55 -8.03 3.44 -2.59
N LYS A 56 -7.29 3.84 -3.62
CA LYS A 56 -6.63 5.14 -3.74
C LYS A 56 -7.46 6.15 -4.52
N PHE A 57 -8.16 5.67 -5.56
CA PHE A 57 -8.99 6.51 -6.42
C PHE A 57 -10.43 6.05 -6.33
N PHE A 58 -11.33 6.96 -5.96
CA PHE A 58 -12.76 6.69 -5.96
C PHE A 58 -13.29 6.73 -7.38
N VAL A 59 -14.14 5.76 -7.70
CA VAL A 59 -14.86 5.66 -8.98
C VAL A 59 -16.33 5.93 -8.75
N ASP A 60 -16.99 6.43 -9.80
CA ASP A 60 -18.45 6.63 -9.78
C ASP A 60 -19.22 5.31 -9.70
N ASP A 61 -18.62 4.21 -10.18
CA ASP A 61 -19.21 2.87 -10.15
C ASP A 61 -18.28 1.88 -9.44
N ILE A 62 -18.68 1.45 -8.25
CA ILE A 62 -17.89 0.54 -7.41
C ILE A 62 -17.80 -0.89 -7.97
N SER A 63 -18.62 -1.24 -8.98
CA SER A 63 -18.54 -2.55 -9.64
C SER A 63 -17.20 -2.78 -10.33
N PHE A 64 -16.44 -1.73 -10.62
CA PHE A 64 -15.07 -1.86 -11.15
C PHE A 64 -14.04 -2.37 -10.12
N ILE A 65 -14.40 -2.42 -8.83
CA ILE A 65 -13.51 -2.81 -7.73
C ILE A 65 -13.78 -4.26 -7.25
N LEU A 66 -14.99 -4.79 -7.50
CA LEU A 66 -15.50 -6.05 -6.94
C LEU A 66 -15.49 -7.24 -7.91
#